data_AF-A0A839JQL8-F1
#
_entry.id   AF-A0A839JQL8-F1
#
_cell.length_a   1.000
_cell.length_b   1.000
_cell.length_c   1.000
_cell.angle_alpha   90.00
_cell.angle_beta   90.00
_cell.angle_gamma   90.00
#
_symmetry.space_group_name_H-M   'P 1'
#
loop_
_entity.id
_entity.type
_entity.pdbx_description
1 polymer ?
#
loop_
_entity_poly.entity_id
_entity_poly.type
_entity_poly.pdbx_seq_one_letter_code
_entity_poly.pdbx_strand_id
1 'polypeptide(L)'
;MRQRTAIREYILPEGPEGQHNFVMGALQLPVYELDGDSMQIHDVVWGDCEIGNRQPYDSLLIGLARSPLFRRLQAVEQLTLPPHFATLPNTTYFSRWQHIWGSLAFVRKMTEGDDRFDDRQRTVLELRTLFSDVGQTAFSHLGDWVFQGIQGGEDLHDQDLRELLETFGVDTLLEEYGLTLEETVFPEISD
;
A
#
# COMPACT_ATOMS: atom_id res chain seq x y z
N MET A 1 -23.12 4.68 25.70
CA MET A 1 -22.50 5.16 24.45
C MET A 1 -21.16 5.79 24.78
N ARG A 2 -20.04 5.11 24.47
CA ARG A 2 -18.72 5.76 24.53
C ARG A 2 -18.54 6.50 23.21
N GLN A 3 -18.48 7.83 23.26
CA GLN A 3 -17.97 8.62 22.14
C GLN A 3 -16.55 8.13 21.88
N ARG A 4 -16.32 7.46 20.75
CA ARG A 4 -14.98 7.26 20.22
C ARG A 4 -14.54 8.64 19.74
N THR A 5 -13.67 9.29 20.50
CA THR A 5 -12.92 10.44 20.00
C THR A 5 -12.22 9.97 18.73
N ALA A 6 -12.48 10.60 17.59
CA ALA A 6 -11.76 10.31 16.36
C ALA A 6 -10.28 10.62 16.63
N ILE A 7 -9.47 9.58 16.77
CA ILE A 7 -8.02 9.73 16.94
C ILE A 7 -7.48 9.95 15.54
N ARG A 8 -7.14 11.19 15.20
CA ARG A 8 -6.38 11.50 13.99
C ARG A 8 -4.98 10.90 14.16
N GLU A 9 -4.63 10.02 13.24
CA GLU A 9 -3.37 9.29 13.23
C GLU A 9 -2.52 9.78 12.06
N TYR A 10 -1.24 10.03 12.32
CA TYR A 10 -0.28 10.44 11.30
C TYR A 10 0.70 9.29 11.06
N ILE A 11 0.77 8.82 9.83
CA ILE A 11 1.81 7.90 9.39
C ILE A 11 2.88 8.74 8.73
N LEU A 12 3.98 8.91 9.46
CA LEU A 12 5.15 9.62 9.00
C LEU A 12 6.22 8.59 8.63
N PRO A 13 6.99 8.83 7.56
CA PRO A 13 8.16 8.02 7.29
C PRO A 13 9.16 8.15 8.44
N GLU A 14 9.70 7.02 8.89
CA GLU A 14 10.69 6.98 9.96
C GLU A 14 12.11 6.89 9.37
N GLY A 15 12.97 7.84 9.74
CA GLY A 15 14.41 7.74 9.51
C GLY A 15 15.13 6.85 10.54
N PRO A 16 16.43 6.57 10.36
CA PRO A 16 17.19 5.64 11.19
C PRO A 16 17.32 6.05 12.67
N GLU A 17 16.96 7.29 13.03
CA GLU A 17 16.98 7.81 14.40
C GLU A 17 15.60 8.29 14.88
N GLY A 18 14.50 7.89 14.21
CA GLY A 18 13.15 8.36 14.57
C GLY A 18 12.93 9.85 14.28
N GLN A 19 13.79 10.48 13.47
CA GLN A 19 13.65 11.87 13.08
C GLN A 19 12.58 12.00 11.98
N HIS A 20 11.55 12.80 12.27
CA HIS A 20 10.55 13.19 11.28
C HIS A 20 11.08 14.37 10.46
N ASN A 21 11.28 14.15 9.16
CA ASN A 21 11.73 15.13 8.15
C ASN A 21 13.19 15.62 8.27
N PHE A 22 14.08 15.08 7.44
CA PHE A 22 15.40 15.66 7.17
C PHE A 22 15.39 16.54 5.90
N VAL A 23 16.17 17.63 5.93
CA VAL A 23 16.05 18.87 5.14
C VAL A 23 16.94 18.93 3.87
N MET A 24 16.45 19.68 2.86
CA MET A 24 17.07 20.26 1.63
C MET A 24 17.61 19.32 0.54
N GLY A 25 16.92 19.32 -0.62
CA GLY A 25 17.34 18.65 -1.86
C GLY A 25 16.90 17.18 -1.97
N ALA A 26 16.20 16.67 -0.96
CA ALA A 26 15.72 15.29 -0.89
C ALA A 26 14.26 15.18 -1.38
N LEU A 27 13.89 14.00 -1.87
CA LEU A 27 12.48 13.69 -2.11
C LEU A 27 11.75 13.73 -0.76
N GLN A 28 10.75 14.60 -0.65
CA GLN A 28 9.88 14.60 0.52
C GLN A 28 9.00 13.35 0.43
N LEU A 29 9.06 12.53 1.47
CA LEU A 29 8.31 11.29 1.51
C LEU A 29 6.83 11.59 1.80
N PRO A 30 5.90 10.79 1.25
CA PRO A 30 4.46 11.01 1.46
C PRO A 30 4.06 10.92 2.94
N VAL A 31 3.07 11.72 3.32
CA VAL A 31 2.47 11.74 4.66
C VAL A 31 1.03 11.25 4.55
N TYR A 32 0.60 10.39 5.48
CA TYR A 32 -0.76 9.87 5.53
C TYR A 32 -1.42 10.28 6.82
N GLU A 33 -2.63 10.83 6.72
CA GLU A 33 -3.45 11.19 7.85
C GLU A 33 -4.70 10.33 7.85
N LEU A 34 -4.91 9.49 8.86
CA LEU A 34 -6.14 8.72 9.02
C LEU A 34 -7.01 9.36 10.09
N ASP A 35 -8.23 9.75 9.74
CA ASP A 35 -9.19 10.37 10.66
C ASP A 35 -10.56 9.70 10.55
N GLY A 36 -10.91 8.90 11.55
CA GLY A 36 -12.14 8.09 11.51
C GLY A 36 -12.18 7.19 10.27
N ASP A 37 -13.13 7.49 9.38
CA ASP A 37 -13.44 6.76 8.15
C ASP A 37 -12.86 7.42 6.89
N SER A 38 -11.83 8.27 7.05
CA SER A 38 -11.10 8.86 5.93
C SER A 38 -9.59 8.76 6.09
N MET A 39 -8.90 8.88 4.96
CA MET A 39 -7.46 9.00 4.88
C MET A 39 -7.08 10.09 3.86
N GLN A 40 -6.19 11.00 4.26
CA GLN A 40 -5.54 11.95 3.35
C GLN A 40 -4.14 11.46 3.05
N ILE A 41 -3.76 11.45 1.78
CA ILE A 41 -2.43 11.14 1.29
C ILE A 41 -1.84 12.42 0.72
N HIS A 42 -0.79 12.93 1.35
CA HIS A 42 -0.02 14.07 0.90
C HIS A 42 1.25 13.57 0.20
N ASP A 43 1.20 13.47 -1.13
CA ASP A 43 2.30 12.96 -1.94
C ASP A 43 2.84 14.06 -2.87
N VAL A 44 4.16 14.27 -2.88
CA VAL A 44 4.79 15.26 -3.76
C VAL A 44 4.83 14.84 -5.23
N VAL A 45 4.66 13.54 -5.51
CA VAL A 45 4.63 12.97 -6.86
C VAL A 45 3.24 13.08 -7.46
N TRP A 46 2.21 12.66 -6.71
CA TRP A 46 0.82 12.58 -7.22
C TRP A 46 -0.07 13.75 -6.78
N GLY A 47 0.40 14.58 -5.85
CA GLY A 47 -0.40 15.58 -5.17
C GLY A 47 -1.27 14.97 -4.07
N ASP A 48 -2.17 15.80 -3.53
CA ASP A 48 -3.10 15.34 -2.49
C ASP A 48 -4.14 14.37 -3.06
N CYS A 49 -4.41 13.32 -2.29
CA CYS A 49 -5.41 12.30 -2.58
C CYS A 49 -6.21 11.96 -1.32
N GLU A 50 -7.54 12.03 -1.44
CA GLU A 50 -8.47 11.72 -0.37
C GLU A 50 -9.08 10.32 -0.57
N ILE A 51 -9.19 9.57 0.52
CA ILE A 51 -9.99 8.34 0.65
C ILE A 51 -11.04 8.57 1.74
N GLY A 52 -12.29 8.24 1.46
CA GLY A 52 -13.42 8.36 2.39
C GLY A 52 -14.70 8.91 1.74
N ASN A 53 -14.57 9.50 0.55
CA ASN A 53 -15.66 10.18 -0.15
C ASN A 53 -16.44 9.29 -1.12
N ARG A 54 -15.87 8.13 -1.54
CA ARG A 54 -16.51 7.20 -2.49
C ARG A 54 -16.99 5.94 -1.80
N GLN A 55 -18.16 6.05 -1.18
CA GLN A 55 -18.80 4.95 -0.46
C GLN A 55 -19.52 3.98 -1.42
N PRO A 56 -19.57 2.67 -1.11
CA PRO A 56 -19.08 2.04 0.12
C PRO A 56 -17.58 1.70 0.06
N TYR A 57 -16.97 1.68 -1.12
CA TYR A 57 -15.64 1.09 -1.32
C TYR A 57 -14.51 1.79 -0.58
N ASP A 58 -14.62 3.08 -0.31
CA ASP A 58 -13.62 3.77 0.50
C ASP A 58 -13.60 3.27 1.95
N SER A 59 -14.73 2.81 2.52
CA SER A 59 -14.72 2.15 3.83
C SER A 59 -13.95 0.82 3.82
N LEU A 60 -14.01 0.06 2.73
CA LEU A 60 -13.17 -1.12 2.53
C LEU A 60 -11.69 -0.74 2.56
N LEU A 61 -11.29 0.28 1.78
CA LEU A 61 -9.90 0.74 1.74
C LEU A 61 -9.40 1.23 3.10
N ILE A 62 -10.22 1.96 3.85
CA ILE A 62 -9.88 2.37 5.22
C ILE A 62 -9.75 1.17 6.16
N GLY A 63 -10.62 0.17 6.02
CA GLY A 63 -10.53 -1.10 6.73
C GLY A 63 -9.19 -1.81 6.48
N LEU A 64 -8.79 -1.90 5.21
CA LEU A 64 -7.49 -2.46 4.79
C LEU A 64 -6.33 -1.65 5.36
N ALA A 65 -6.32 -0.32 5.22
CA ALA A 65 -5.31 0.57 5.79
C ALA A 65 -5.11 0.39 7.30
N ARG A 66 -6.16 0.04 8.04
CA ARG A 66 -6.08 -0.20 9.49
C ARG A 66 -5.75 -1.64 9.86
N SER A 67 -5.75 -2.56 8.90
CA SER A 67 -5.46 -3.98 9.17
C SER A 67 -3.98 -4.20 9.51
N PRO A 68 -3.66 -5.18 10.37
CA PRO A 68 -2.27 -5.55 10.66
C PRO A 68 -1.48 -5.92 9.39
N LEU A 69 -2.15 -6.56 8.41
CA LEU A 69 -1.56 -7.00 7.15
C LEU A 69 -1.00 -5.83 6.33
N PHE A 70 -1.69 -4.70 6.30
CA PHE A 70 -1.20 -3.51 5.61
C PHE A 70 -0.25 -2.71 6.50
N ARG A 71 -0.55 -2.60 7.79
CA ARG A 71 0.27 -1.79 8.71
C ARG A 71 1.70 -2.26 8.83
N ARG A 72 1.96 -3.57 8.73
CA ARG A 72 3.32 -4.11 8.72
C ARG A 72 4.19 -3.58 7.56
N LEU A 73 3.60 -3.12 6.46
CA LEU A 73 4.35 -2.65 5.29
C LEU A 73 5.11 -1.36 5.56
N GLN A 74 4.76 -0.61 6.61
CA GLN A 74 5.55 0.52 7.09
C GLN A 74 6.96 0.10 7.55
N ALA A 75 7.14 -1.17 7.93
CA ALA A 75 8.41 -1.74 8.37
C ALA A 75 9.11 -2.56 7.27
N VAL A 76 8.59 -2.57 6.04
CA VAL A 76 9.21 -3.29 4.91
C VAL A 76 9.78 -2.25 3.95
N GLU A 77 11.10 -2.18 3.83
CA GLU A 77 11.78 -1.23 2.96
C GLU A 77 11.52 -1.55 1.48
N GLN A 78 11.29 -0.53 0.65
CA GLN A 78 11.06 -0.72 -0.78
C GLN A 78 12.30 -1.26 -1.51
N LEU A 79 13.47 -0.69 -1.19
CA LEU A 79 14.69 -0.91 -1.96
C LEU A 79 15.72 -1.79 -1.23
N THR A 80 15.53 -2.05 0.07
CA THR A 80 16.49 -2.81 0.91
C THR A 80 17.94 -2.36 0.70
N LEU A 81 18.13 -1.04 0.59
CA LEU A 81 19.37 -0.46 0.11
C LEU A 81 19.99 0.40 1.22
N PRO A 82 21.26 0.17 1.59
CA PRO A 82 21.93 1.04 2.55
C PRO A 82 21.98 2.50 2.06
N PRO A 83 21.84 3.51 2.93
CA PRO A 83 21.78 4.93 2.53
C PRO A 83 22.93 5.41 1.64
N HIS A 84 24.13 4.83 1.79
CA HIS A 84 25.30 5.21 1.00
C HIS A 84 25.27 4.73 -0.46
N PHE A 85 24.35 3.82 -0.81
CA PHE A 85 24.10 3.43 -2.19
C PHE A 85 22.96 4.22 -2.84
N ALA A 86 22.27 5.10 -2.08
CA ALA A 86 21.13 5.84 -2.58
C ALA A 86 21.56 6.87 -3.65
N THR A 87 20.93 6.82 -4.82
CA THR A 87 21.13 7.83 -5.88
C THR A 87 20.36 9.11 -5.60
N LEU A 88 19.20 8.98 -4.95
CA LEU A 88 18.37 10.09 -4.49
C LEU A 88 18.25 10.03 -2.95
N PRO A 89 18.54 11.13 -2.23
CA PRO A 89 18.40 11.16 -0.79
C PRO A 89 16.97 10.76 -0.34
N ASN A 90 16.89 10.08 0.80
CA ASN A 90 15.67 9.58 1.45
C ASN A 90 14.92 8.43 0.75
N THR A 91 15.27 8.06 -0.47
CA THR A 91 14.59 6.95 -1.17
C THR A 91 14.77 5.59 -0.48
N THR A 92 15.84 5.41 0.31
CA THR A 92 16.07 4.20 1.09
C THR A 92 15.12 4.03 2.27
N TYR A 93 14.45 5.10 2.70
CA TYR A 93 13.44 5.08 3.78
C TYR A 93 12.02 4.96 3.23
N PHE A 94 11.85 4.90 1.91
CA PHE A 94 10.58 4.62 1.29
C PHE A 94 10.23 3.14 1.55
N SER A 95 9.10 2.90 2.20
CA SER A 95 8.62 1.56 2.54
C SER A 95 7.58 1.09 1.52
N ARG A 96 7.26 -0.21 1.56
CA ARG A 96 6.18 -0.81 0.79
C ARG A 96 4.83 -0.16 1.09
N TRP A 97 4.62 0.38 2.31
CA TRP A 97 3.41 1.18 2.61
C TRP A 97 3.32 2.39 1.68
N GLN A 98 4.39 3.18 1.56
CA GLN A 98 4.33 4.36 0.70
C GLN A 98 4.16 3.98 -0.76
N HIS A 99 4.77 2.87 -1.18
CA HIS A 99 4.62 2.36 -2.54
C HIS A 99 3.17 2.04 -2.87
N ILE A 100 2.52 1.14 -2.13
CA ILE A 100 1.19 0.66 -2.51
C ILE A 100 0.11 1.74 -2.39
N TRP A 101 0.18 2.60 -1.38
CA TRP A 101 -0.80 3.68 -1.21
C TRP A 101 -0.55 4.85 -2.17
N GLY A 102 0.71 5.11 -2.52
CA GLY A 102 1.05 6.05 -3.60
C GLY A 102 0.57 5.53 -4.96
N SER A 103 0.72 4.23 -5.22
CA SER A 103 0.21 3.61 -6.45
C SER A 103 -1.33 3.61 -6.51
N LEU A 104 -2.02 3.47 -5.37
CA LEU A 104 -3.46 3.70 -5.29
C LEU A 104 -3.83 5.15 -5.65
N ALA A 105 -3.11 6.14 -5.10
CA ALA A 105 -3.31 7.55 -5.44
C ALA A 105 -3.14 7.80 -6.95
N PHE A 106 -2.14 7.16 -7.57
CA PHE A 106 -1.96 7.17 -9.03
C PHE A 106 -3.20 6.62 -9.76
N VAL A 107 -3.72 5.44 -9.37
CA VAL A 107 -4.93 4.86 -9.98
C VAL A 107 -6.12 5.82 -9.90
N ARG A 108 -6.32 6.49 -8.75
CA ARG A 108 -7.38 7.50 -8.62
C ARG A 108 -7.21 8.64 -9.62
N LYS A 109 -6.01 9.23 -9.69
CA LYS A 109 -5.73 10.35 -10.61
C LYS A 109 -5.92 9.94 -12.08
N MET A 110 -5.55 8.71 -12.44
CA MET A 110 -5.67 8.23 -13.82
C MET A 110 -7.09 7.85 -14.23
N THR A 111 -7.99 7.63 -13.28
CA THR A 111 -9.40 7.26 -13.53
C THR A 111 -10.41 8.35 -13.18
N GLU A 112 -9.92 9.49 -12.68
CA GLU A 112 -10.71 10.65 -12.30
C GLU A 112 -11.38 11.28 -13.53
N GLY A 113 -12.70 11.46 -13.49
CA GLY A 113 -13.48 12.05 -14.58
C GLY A 113 -13.59 11.18 -15.86
N ASP A 114 -13.10 9.94 -15.83
CA ASP A 114 -13.19 9.02 -16.97
C ASP A 114 -14.42 8.11 -16.85
N ASP A 115 -15.41 8.35 -17.70
CA ASP A 115 -16.70 7.62 -17.73
C ASP A 115 -16.56 6.14 -18.12
N ARG A 116 -15.39 5.69 -18.57
CA ARG A 116 -15.13 4.27 -18.86
C ARG A 116 -15.03 3.41 -17.61
N PHE A 117 -14.78 4.03 -16.45
CA PHE A 117 -14.64 3.34 -15.18
C PHE A 117 -15.82 3.70 -14.28
N ASP A 118 -16.58 2.70 -13.85
CA ASP A 118 -17.50 2.85 -12.72
C ASP A 118 -16.75 2.71 -11.38
N ASP A 119 -17.45 2.97 -10.28
CA ASP A 119 -16.83 2.91 -8.95
C ASP A 119 -16.32 1.50 -8.60
N ARG A 120 -16.99 0.44 -9.07
CA ARG A 120 -16.51 -0.92 -8.84
C ARG A 120 -15.19 -1.15 -9.56
N GLN A 121 -15.11 -0.78 -10.84
CA GLN A 121 -13.91 -0.95 -11.67
C GLN A 121 -12.74 -0.15 -11.12
N ARG A 122 -12.96 1.09 -10.68
CA ARG A 122 -11.94 1.88 -9.97
C ARG A 122 -11.45 1.16 -8.73
N THR A 123 -12.37 0.64 -7.90
CA THR A 123 -12.01 -0.10 -6.69
C THR A 123 -11.22 -1.37 -6.98
N VAL A 124 -11.58 -2.13 -8.00
CA VAL A 124 -10.82 -3.33 -8.40
C VAL A 124 -9.39 -2.96 -8.81
N LEU A 125 -9.20 -1.87 -9.56
CA LEU A 125 -7.85 -1.40 -9.93
C LEU A 125 -7.04 -0.94 -8.72
N GLU A 126 -7.67 -0.24 -7.78
CA GLU A 126 -7.04 0.17 -6.53
C GLU A 126 -6.62 -1.04 -5.69
N LEU A 127 -7.50 -2.04 -5.54
CA LEU A 127 -7.22 -3.26 -4.79
C LEU A 127 -6.11 -4.11 -5.42
N ARG A 128 -6.10 -4.23 -6.75
CA ARG A 128 -5.00 -4.90 -7.49
C ARG A 128 -3.65 -4.26 -7.21
N THR A 129 -3.65 -2.93 -7.13
CA THR A 129 -2.44 -2.15 -6.84
C THR A 129 -2.01 -2.29 -5.38
N LEU A 130 -2.97 -2.38 -4.46
CA LEU A 130 -2.67 -2.63 -3.05
C LEU A 130 -2.14 -4.05 -2.82
N PHE A 131 -2.72 -5.04 -3.48
CA PHE A 131 -2.39 -6.45 -3.27
C PHE A 131 -1.12 -6.91 -3.99
N SER A 132 -0.67 -6.21 -5.04
CA SER A 132 0.55 -6.57 -5.78
C SER A 132 1.82 -6.61 -4.92
N ASP A 133 1.82 -5.94 -3.77
CA ASP A 133 3.00 -5.81 -2.91
C ASP A 133 2.71 -6.14 -1.44
N VAL A 134 1.46 -6.48 -1.10
CA VAL A 134 1.07 -6.80 0.29
C VAL A 134 1.64 -8.14 0.75
N GLY A 135 2.10 -8.98 -0.17
CA GLY A 135 2.84 -10.22 0.13
C GLY A 135 4.30 -10.00 0.51
N GLN A 136 4.88 -8.83 0.17
CA GLN A 136 6.30 -8.55 0.36
C GLN A 136 6.72 -8.68 1.83
N THR A 137 7.82 -9.39 2.06
CA THR A 137 8.35 -9.67 3.40
C THR A 137 9.63 -8.87 3.67
N ALA A 138 10.26 -9.10 4.83
CA ALA A 138 11.50 -8.41 5.17
C ALA A 138 12.53 -8.55 4.03
N PHE A 139 13.24 -7.46 3.75
CA PHE A 139 14.20 -7.36 2.64
C PHE A 139 13.59 -7.31 1.23
N SER A 140 12.26 -7.25 1.06
CA SER A 140 11.62 -7.11 -0.26
C SER A 140 12.12 -8.18 -1.25
N HIS A 141 12.43 -7.83 -2.51
CA HIS A 141 12.95 -8.79 -3.50
C HIS A 141 14.27 -9.48 -3.09
N LEU A 142 15.09 -8.86 -2.22
CA LEU A 142 16.26 -9.57 -1.68
C LEU A 142 15.82 -10.74 -0.80
N GLY A 143 14.69 -10.62 -0.08
CA GLY A 143 14.08 -11.72 0.64
C GLY A 143 13.72 -12.87 -0.30
N ASP A 144 12.97 -12.58 -1.36
CA ASP A 144 12.58 -13.59 -2.36
C ASP A 144 13.81 -14.28 -2.96
N TRP A 145 14.82 -13.51 -3.37
CA TRP A 145 16.07 -14.04 -3.91
C TRP A 145 16.84 -14.91 -2.91
N VAL A 146 16.88 -14.53 -1.62
CA VAL A 146 17.54 -15.34 -0.58
C VAL A 146 16.86 -16.69 -0.41
N PHE A 147 15.53 -16.75 -0.51
CA PHE A 147 14.77 -18.00 -0.33
C PHE A 147 14.68 -18.84 -1.61
N GLN A 148 14.59 -18.23 -2.77
CA GLN A 148 14.45 -18.93 -4.06
C GLN A 148 15.80 -19.20 -4.76
N GLY A 149 16.83 -18.42 -4.45
CA GLY A 149 18.19 -18.58 -4.96
C GLY A 149 18.46 -17.92 -6.33
N ILE A 150 19.68 -18.12 -6.84
CA ILE A 150 20.27 -17.45 -8.03
C ILE A 150 19.50 -17.66 -9.35
N GLN A 151 18.51 -18.55 -9.37
CA GLN A 151 17.65 -18.85 -10.53
C GLN A 151 16.15 -18.85 -10.16
N GLY A 152 15.80 -18.30 -8.99
CA GLY A 152 14.42 -18.10 -8.58
C GLY A 152 13.71 -17.02 -9.41
N GLY A 153 12.38 -17.01 -9.34
CA GLY A 153 11.55 -16.01 -10.04
C GLY A 153 11.57 -14.61 -9.40
N GLU A 154 12.07 -14.49 -8.17
CA GLU A 154 11.94 -13.29 -7.32
C GLU A 154 10.47 -12.88 -7.09
N ASP A 155 9.60 -13.88 -7.07
CA ASP A 155 8.13 -13.82 -7.07
C ASP A 155 7.51 -14.54 -5.86
N LEU A 156 8.31 -14.88 -4.84
CA LEU A 156 7.83 -15.60 -3.66
C LEU A 156 6.69 -14.84 -2.95
N HIS A 157 6.74 -13.51 -2.97
CA HIS A 157 5.70 -12.64 -2.44
C HIS A 157 4.34 -12.79 -3.15
N ASP A 158 4.33 -13.30 -4.39
CA ASP A 158 3.11 -13.50 -5.18
C ASP A 158 2.56 -14.94 -5.06
N GLN A 159 3.44 -15.95 -4.92
CA GLN A 159 3.07 -17.38 -4.92
C GLN A 159 2.04 -17.76 -3.84
N ASP A 160 2.14 -17.18 -2.64
CA ASP A 160 1.22 -17.47 -1.53
C ASP A 160 0.30 -16.28 -1.20
N LEU A 161 0.19 -15.29 -2.10
CA LEU A 161 -0.55 -14.05 -1.84
C LEU A 161 -2.03 -14.33 -1.52
N ARG A 162 -2.66 -15.25 -2.25
CA ARG A 162 -4.06 -15.62 -2.00
C ARG A 162 -4.24 -16.23 -0.61
N GLU A 163 -3.40 -17.18 -0.23
CA GLU A 163 -3.45 -17.82 1.10
C GLU A 163 -3.21 -16.80 2.22
N LEU A 164 -2.29 -15.85 2.01
CA LEU A 164 -2.05 -14.75 2.93
C LEU A 164 -3.30 -13.89 3.11
N LEU A 165 -3.95 -13.48 2.02
CA LEU A 165 -5.16 -12.65 2.06
C LEU A 165 -6.31 -13.37 2.78
N GLU A 166 -6.51 -14.66 2.50
CA GLU A 166 -7.51 -15.52 3.16
C GLU A 166 -7.20 -15.68 4.67
N THR A 167 -5.93 -15.88 5.04
CA THR A 167 -5.49 -16.01 6.45
C THR A 167 -5.81 -14.76 7.27
N PHE A 168 -5.71 -13.58 6.67
CA PHE A 168 -6.02 -12.31 7.31
C PHE A 168 -7.50 -11.90 7.15
N GLY A 169 -8.35 -12.76 6.57
CA GLY A 169 -9.78 -12.53 6.40
C GLY A 169 -10.14 -11.45 5.37
N VAL A 170 -9.24 -11.16 4.43
CA VAL A 170 -9.46 -10.16 3.38
C VAL A 170 -10.51 -10.64 2.38
N ASP A 171 -10.55 -11.94 2.10
CA ASP A 171 -11.59 -12.60 1.30
C ASP A 171 -13.00 -12.29 1.85
N THR A 172 -13.21 -12.53 3.15
CA THR A 172 -14.49 -12.29 3.82
C THR A 172 -14.83 -10.80 3.81
N LEU A 173 -13.83 -9.94 4.04
CA LEU A 173 -14.02 -8.49 3.97
C LEU A 173 -14.42 -8.04 2.55
N LEU A 174 -13.84 -8.59 1.50
CA LEU A 174 -14.21 -8.25 0.11
C LEU A 174 -15.65 -8.69 -0.21
N GLU A 175 -16.07 -9.86 0.27
CA GLU A 175 -17.43 -10.36 0.06
C GLU A 175 -18.51 -9.42 0.62
N GLU A 176 -18.25 -8.73 1.73
CA GLU A 176 -19.15 -7.71 2.30
C GLU A 176 -19.44 -6.56 1.32
N TYR A 177 -18.53 -6.30 0.37
CA TYR A 177 -18.64 -5.28 -0.67
C TYR A 177 -18.96 -5.88 -2.04
N GLY A 178 -19.32 -7.17 -2.09
CA GLY A 178 -19.60 -7.91 -3.32
C GLY A 178 -18.36 -8.06 -4.22
N LEU A 179 -17.17 -8.07 -3.64
CA LEU A 179 -15.90 -8.27 -4.33
C LEU A 179 -15.32 -9.67 -4.02
N THR A 180 -14.37 -10.14 -4.82
CA THR A 180 -13.73 -11.45 -4.68
C THR A 180 -12.22 -11.35 -4.85
N LEU A 181 -11.46 -12.29 -4.29
CA LEU A 181 -10.01 -12.35 -4.55
C LEU A 181 -9.67 -12.61 -6.02
N GLU A 182 -10.52 -13.31 -6.76
CA GLU A 182 -10.31 -13.61 -8.19
C GLU A 182 -10.27 -12.35 -9.05
N GLU A 183 -11.09 -11.34 -8.74
CA GLU A 183 -11.08 -10.10 -9.52
C GLU A 183 -9.99 -9.13 -9.05
N THR A 184 -9.54 -9.21 -7.80
CA THR A 184 -8.64 -8.23 -7.17
C THR A 184 -7.19 -8.67 -7.09
N VAL A 185 -6.88 -9.95 -7.22
CA VAL A 185 -5.50 -10.47 -7.28
C VAL A 185 -5.17 -10.76 -8.74
N PHE A 186 -3.98 -10.38 -9.21
CA PHE A 186 -3.56 -10.75 -10.56
C PHE A 186 -3.45 -12.27 -10.64
N PRO A 187 -3.96 -12.91 -11.72
CA PRO A 187 -3.71 -14.33 -11.92
C PRO A 187 -2.20 -14.54 -12.02
N GLU A 188 -1.69 -15.60 -11.38
CA GLU A 188 -0.34 -16.09 -11.63
C GLU A 188 -0.18 -16.30 -13.14
N ILE A 189 0.64 -15.46 -13.77
CA ILE A 189 1.04 -15.71 -15.15
C ILE A 189 2.18 -16.70 -15.04
N SER A 190 1.86 -17.99 -15.14
CA SER A 190 2.85 -19.02 -15.40
C SER A 190 3.42 -18.77 -16.80
N ASP A 191 4.66 -18.27 -16.88
CA ASP A 191 5.45 -18.23 -18.12
C ASP A 191 5.72 -19.63 -18.68
#